data_AF-A0A955DLT5-F1
#
_entry.id   AF-A0A955DLT5-F1
#
_cell.length_a   1.000
_cell.length_b   1.000
_cell.length_c   1.000
_cell.angle_alpha   90.00
_cell.angle_beta   90.00
_cell.angle_gamma   90.00
#
_symmetry.space_group_name_H-M   'P 1'
#
loop_
_entity.id
_entity.type
_entity.pdbx_description
1 polymer ?
#
loop_
_entity_poly.entity_id
_entity_poly.type
_entity_poly.pdbx_seq_one_letter_code
_entity_poly.pdbx_strand_id
1 'polypeptide(L)'
;MKSMNWPMHACIAAVALSSGMAYAQNASKADSITPIVYETETGDVVVRGKTFSSWGAYFASADFDAIAGRCHTVDPDGLDEIELLFGSTSDCTLNSTNPTAAYDPSVVKYRIPVVVHVIRTTAGTTGNISTAMVQSQIDVLNEDFNAIAGTLGAPGTDVQIEFQLAQTDPTGNPTNGITYSNNTTWYNDGGSYWNSLAWDPDKYLNIYTNSAAGALGYVPGLPQEGVAGSNADRVVILWSAFGRNSPAVPYNLGRTATHEVGHYLGLFHTFNSCGSSTPCYTTGDRICDTVRQSSPTGGCSNGNSCGDGNNRRNYMDYSDDSCMWEFTPDQARRMRCTLENWRPQLWEFAGDPTGRCCMPDGSCAIDTNAGCLAMGGAYSGDFTNCTSSCPAPTGACCVPGNGCFELSVVNCGFAGGTFMGLGESCSANPCEAPTGGCCFSDGSCSDIEASACASGGGTYQGDGAMCA
;
A
#
# COMPACT_ATOMS: atom_id res chain seq x y z
N MET A 1 6.39 32.49 52.93
CA MET A 1 6.56 31.02 53.10
C MET A 1 5.36 30.31 52.52
N LYS A 2 5.53 29.73 51.32
CA LYS A 2 5.09 28.40 50.90
C LYS A 2 5.10 28.37 49.37
N SER A 3 6.10 27.66 48.88
CA SER A 3 6.29 27.17 47.52
C SER A 3 5.13 26.26 47.10
N MET A 4 4.71 26.35 45.84
CA MET A 4 4.07 25.25 45.13
C MET A 4 4.64 25.18 43.71
N ASN A 5 5.43 24.13 43.49
CA ASN A 5 5.97 23.69 42.21
C ASN A 5 4.84 23.37 41.22
N TRP A 6 5.02 23.77 39.96
CA TRP A 6 4.31 23.20 38.81
C TRP A 6 5.34 22.42 37.96
N PRO A 7 5.03 21.21 37.46
CA PRO A 7 5.94 20.44 36.63
C PRO A 7 5.98 20.97 35.18
N MET A 8 7.18 20.95 34.61
CA MET A 8 7.52 21.31 33.23
C MET A 8 6.62 20.59 32.21
N HIS A 9 5.85 21.35 31.44
CA HIS A 9 5.41 20.99 30.10
C HIS A 9 5.96 22.06 29.17
N ALA A 10 6.93 21.69 28.33
CA ALA A 10 7.47 22.58 27.31
C ALA A 10 7.80 21.76 26.05
N CYS A 11 6.77 21.46 25.26
CA CYS A 11 6.90 21.46 23.81
C CYS A 11 6.49 22.87 23.36
N ILE A 12 7.45 23.67 22.90
CA ILE A 12 7.19 25.03 22.42
C ILE A 12 6.51 24.91 21.06
N ALA A 13 5.22 25.19 21.04
CA ALA A 13 4.48 25.58 19.84
C ALA A 13 5.01 26.94 19.35
N ALA A 14 5.49 27.00 18.12
CA ALA A 14 5.57 28.25 17.38
C ALA A 14 4.23 28.46 16.67
N VAL A 15 3.28 29.09 17.36
CA VAL A 15 2.03 29.57 16.76
C VAL A 15 2.34 30.74 15.83
N ALA A 16 2.02 30.58 14.55
CA ALA A 16 1.74 31.69 13.65
C ALA A 16 0.49 31.35 12.82
N LEU A 17 -0.68 31.56 13.43
CA LEU A 17 -1.95 31.63 12.70
C LEU A 17 -2.25 33.09 12.37
N SER A 18 -2.27 33.43 11.08
CA SER A 18 -3.31 34.29 10.52
C SER A 18 -3.40 34.19 9.00
N SER A 19 -4.58 33.74 8.55
CA SER A 19 -5.26 34.09 7.29
C SER A 19 -4.52 33.87 5.96
N GLY A 20 -4.87 32.78 5.28
CA GLY A 20 -5.02 32.63 3.83
C GLY A 20 -3.95 33.30 2.95
N MET A 21 -2.84 32.61 2.71
CA MET A 21 -1.96 32.86 1.57
C MET A 21 -1.22 31.56 1.22
N ALA A 22 -1.00 31.38 -0.08
CA ALA A 22 -0.35 30.25 -0.73
C ALA A 22 0.83 29.64 0.04
N TYR A 23 1.03 28.33 -0.13
CA TYR A 23 2.27 27.60 0.19
C TYR A 23 3.43 28.12 -0.70
N ALA A 24 3.77 29.39 -0.52
CA ALA A 24 4.99 30.00 -1.01
C ALA A 24 5.94 30.04 0.19
N GLN A 25 6.70 28.96 0.36
CA GLN A 25 7.89 29.04 1.18
C GLN A 25 8.73 30.20 0.65
N ASN A 26 9.00 31.15 1.55
CA ASN A 26 9.58 32.44 1.25
C ASN A 26 11.01 32.25 0.73
N ALA A 27 11.15 32.14 -0.59
CA ALA A 27 12.40 31.98 -1.34
C ALA A 27 13.26 33.26 -1.38
N SER A 28 13.31 34.05 -0.29
CA SER A 28 14.03 35.33 -0.28
C SER A 28 14.75 35.65 1.04
N LYS A 29 15.37 34.65 1.66
CA LYS A 29 16.50 34.86 2.60
C LYS A 29 17.52 33.72 2.51
N ALA A 30 18.01 33.50 1.29
CA ALA A 30 19.25 32.78 1.05
C ALA A 30 20.42 33.70 1.42
N ASP A 31 20.72 33.85 2.71
CA ASP A 31 22.01 34.33 3.21
C ASP A 31 22.25 33.86 4.66
N SER A 32 23.25 32.99 4.82
CA SER A 32 24.00 32.67 6.05
C SER A 32 23.25 32.19 7.30
N ILE A 33 22.38 31.18 7.22
CA ILE A 33 22.08 30.35 8.40
C ILE A 33 22.92 29.08 8.24
N THR A 34 24.00 28.96 9.01
CA THR A 34 24.64 27.65 9.24
C THR A 34 23.55 26.65 9.61
N PRO A 35 23.43 25.50 8.92
CA PRO A 35 22.42 24.52 9.24
C PRO A 35 22.45 24.21 10.74
N ILE A 36 21.27 24.12 11.36
CA ILE A 36 21.16 23.74 12.79
C ILE A 36 21.82 22.37 13.01
N VAL A 37 21.85 21.52 11.97
CA VAL A 37 22.60 20.26 11.90
C VAL A 37 23.27 20.11 10.53
N TYR A 38 24.56 19.77 10.50
CA TYR A 38 25.26 19.39 9.27
C TYR A 38 26.40 18.42 9.56
N GLU A 39 26.82 17.66 8.55
CA GLU A 39 28.03 16.84 8.60
C GLU A 39 29.13 17.49 7.76
N THR A 40 30.32 17.56 8.34
CA THR A 40 31.52 18.10 7.71
C THR A 40 32.10 17.09 6.71
N GLU A 41 33.01 17.55 5.84
CA GLU A 41 33.74 16.64 4.96
C GLU A 41 34.66 15.66 5.71
N THR A 42 35.01 15.96 6.97
CA THR A 42 35.78 15.06 7.85
C THR A 42 34.91 14.00 8.53
N GLY A 43 33.58 14.04 8.35
CA GLY A 43 32.62 13.11 8.96
C GLY A 43 32.17 13.52 10.37
N ASP A 44 32.56 14.70 10.84
CA ASP A 44 32.08 15.25 12.11
C ASP A 44 30.65 15.78 11.94
N VAL A 45 29.79 15.50 12.90
CA VAL A 45 28.40 15.97 12.92
C VAL A 45 28.30 17.17 13.85
N VAL A 46 27.83 18.30 13.33
CA VAL A 46 27.65 19.53 14.11
C VAL A 46 26.18 19.77 14.34
N VAL A 47 25.74 19.82 15.60
CA VAL A 47 24.35 20.08 16.01
C VAL A 47 24.33 21.26 16.97
N ARG A 48 23.68 22.36 16.57
CA ARG A 48 23.55 23.60 17.38
C ARG A 48 24.90 24.08 17.94
N GLY A 49 25.97 23.94 17.16
CA GLY A 49 27.33 24.34 17.53
C GLY A 49 28.11 23.33 18.39
N LYS A 50 27.52 22.20 18.79
CA LYS A 50 28.23 21.06 19.38
C LYS A 50 28.72 20.13 18.28
N THR A 51 29.94 19.60 18.42
CA THR A 51 30.54 18.68 17.45
C THR A 51 30.57 17.27 18.02
N PHE A 52 30.16 16.30 17.21
CA PHE A 52 30.19 14.87 17.48
C PHE A 52 31.07 14.19 16.43
N SER A 53 31.80 13.14 16.80
CA SER A 53 32.75 12.47 15.91
C SER A 53 32.10 11.61 14.83
N SER A 54 30.79 11.38 14.92
CA SER A 54 29.99 10.61 13.96
C SER A 54 28.50 10.73 14.28
N TRP A 55 27.64 10.27 13.36
CA TRP A 55 26.22 10.07 13.61
C TRP A 55 25.95 9.16 14.83
N GLY A 56 26.69 8.05 14.96
CA GLY A 56 26.55 7.16 16.12
C GLY A 56 26.87 7.84 17.45
N ALA A 57 27.89 8.70 17.49
CA ALA A 57 28.22 9.48 18.69
C ALA A 57 27.13 10.50 19.04
N TYR A 58 26.49 11.07 18.02
CA TYR A 58 25.35 11.97 18.20
C TYR A 58 24.11 11.21 18.70
N PHE A 59 23.78 10.04 18.14
CA PHE A 59 22.62 9.25 18.58
C PHE A 59 22.74 8.69 20.00
N ALA A 60 23.97 8.45 20.46
CA ALA A 60 24.24 8.07 21.84
C ALA A 60 24.19 9.26 22.83
N SER A 61 23.97 10.49 22.35
CA SER A 61 24.01 11.69 23.17
C SER A 61 22.61 12.10 23.65
N ALA A 62 22.56 12.75 24.82
CA ALA A 62 21.33 13.35 25.33
C ALA A 62 20.78 14.47 24.43
N ASP A 63 21.59 15.05 23.54
CA ASP A 63 21.15 16.07 22.59
C ASP A 63 20.19 15.49 21.53
N PHE A 64 20.38 14.23 21.13
CA PHE A 64 19.49 13.53 20.19
C PHE A 64 18.12 13.23 20.82
N ASP A 65 18.12 12.72 22.06
CA ASP A 65 16.88 12.46 22.80
C ASP A 65 16.11 13.76 23.11
N ALA A 66 16.83 14.84 23.44
CA ALA A 66 16.23 16.12 23.84
C ALA A 66 15.49 16.87 22.72
N ILE A 67 15.73 16.53 21.45
CA ILE A 67 15.02 17.13 20.32
C ILE A 67 14.01 16.17 19.67
N ALA A 68 13.71 15.02 20.30
CA ALA A 68 12.93 13.95 19.71
C ALA A 68 13.48 13.49 18.34
N GLY A 69 14.81 13.52 18.17
CA GLY A 69 15.48 13.47 16.87
C GLY A 69 15.44 12.14 16.14
N ARG A 70 14.65 11.15 16.58
CA ARG A 70 14.52 9.86 15.87
C ARG A 70 13.82 10.09 14.54
N CYS A 71 12.58 10.57 14.57
CA CYS A 71 11.82 10.93 13.39
C CYS A 71 11.25 12.34 13.56
N HIS A 72 11.28 13.16 12.50
CA HIS A 72 10.85 14.57 12.56
C HIS A 72 9.45 14.80 11.96
N THR A 73 8.75 13.74 11.54
CA THR A 73 7.36 13.85 11.10
C THR A 73 6.52 14.35 12.27
N VAL A 74 5.90 15.52 12.12
CA VAL A 74 5.03 16.08 13.15
C VAL A 74 3.62 15.60 12.87
N ASP A 75 3.03 14.83 13.79
CA ASP A 75 1.63 14.47 13.67
C ASP A 75 0.75 15.72 13.96
N PRO A 76 -0.29 15.98 13.16
CA PRO A 76 -1.15 17.13 13.38
C PRO A 76 -2.05 16.93 14.60
N ASP A 77 -1.78 17.67 15.67
CA ASP A 77 -2.68 17.79 16.82
C ASP A 77 -3.76 18.85 16.55
N GLY A 78 -5.00 18.41 16.33
CA GLY A 78 -6.18 19.28 16.44
C GLY A 78 -6.40 20.30 15.32
N LEU A 79 -6.11 19.95 14.07
CA LEU A 79 -6.53 20.75 12.91
C LEU A 79 -7.95 20.36 12.48
N ASP A 80 -8.93 21.06 13.05
CA ASP A 80 -10.26 21.20 12.45
C ASP A 80 -10.18 22.26 11.32
N GLU A 81 -10.82 21.99 10.18
CA GLU A 81 -11.15 22.97 9.11
C GLU A 81 -10.31 23.05 7.81
N ILE A 82 -9.76 21.95 7.27
CA ILE A 82 -9.46 21.90 5.81
C ILE A 82 -9.96 20.57 5.21
N GLU A 83 -11.23 20.23 5.43
CA GLU A 83 -11.82 18.97 4.95
C GLU A 83 -12.94 19.18 3.92
N LEU A 84 -12.82 20.20 3.06
CA LEU A 84 -13.96 20.65 2.22
C LEU A 84 -13.68 20.80 0.72
N LEU A 85 -12.56 20.31 0.18
CA LEU A 85 -12.23 20.58 -1.24
C LEU A 85 -12.02 19.36 -2.16
N PHE A 86 -11.87 18.16 -1.62
CA PHE A 86 -11.86 16.93 -2.42
C PHE A 86 -12.64 15.90 -1.61
N GLY A 87 -13.75 15.38 -2.14
CA GLY A 87 -14.78 14.67 -1.38
C GLY A 87 -14.21 13.66 -0.40
N SER A 88 -14.11 14.04 0.88
CA SER A 88 -13.46 13.22 1.88
C SER A 88 -14.30 11.98 2.10
N THR A 89 -13.73 10.83 1.81
CA THR A 89 -14.16 9.61 2.46
C THR A 89 -13.79 9.77 3.93
N SER A 90 -14.77 9.68 4.83
CA SER A 90 -14.63 9.83 6.29
C SER A 90 -13.70 8.81 6.97
N ASP A 91 -12.94 8.04 6.20
CA ASP A 91 -12.38 6.75 6.60
C ASP A 91 -10.90 6.77 6.99
N CYS A 92 -10.10 7.70 6.49
CA CYS A 92 -8.68 7.84 6.86
C CYS A 92 -8.27 9.30 6.83
N THR A 93 -8.92 10.10 7.66
CA THR A 93 -8.68 11.54 7.80
C THR A 93 -7.69 11.80 8.95
N LEU A 94 -7.30 13.06 9.15
CA LEU A 94 -6.49 13.42 10.33
C LEU A 94 -7.25 13.20 11.65
N ASN A 95 -8.58 13.25 11.59
CA ASN A 95 -9.42 13.25 12.78
C ASN A 95 -10.03 11.87 13.07
N SER A 96 -10.07 10.97 12.08
CA SER A 96 -10.74 9.67 12.21
C SER A 96 -10.09 8.57 11.38
N THR A 97 -10.20 7.33 11.86
CA THR A 97 -10.03 6.10 11.08
C THR A 97 -11.35 5.33 11.06
N ASN A 98 -11.76 4.84 9.89
CA ASN A 98 -12.84 3.89 9.72
C ASN A 98 -12.27 2.64 9.05
N PRO A 99 -11.85 1.62 9.82
CA PRO A 99 -11.25 0.40 9.27
C PRO A 99 -12.35 -0.49 8.67
N THR A 100 -12.90 -0.09 7.53
CA THR A 100 -13.92 -0.87 6.83
C THR A 100 -13.31 -2.13 6.22
N ALA A 101 -14.15 -3.14 5.97
CA ALA A 101 -13.76 -4.35 5.27
C ALA A 101 -13.30 -4.12 3.82
N ALA A 102 -13.61 -2.96 3.23
CA ALA A 102 -13.14 -2.62 1.88
C ALA A 102 -11.62 -2.49 1.82
N TYR A 103 -11.01 -2.01 2.90
CA TYR A 103 -9.56 -1.81 3.01
C TYR A 103 -8.83 -3.02 3.61
N ASP A 104 -9.48 -4.18 3.73
CA ASP A 104 -8.85 -5.36 4.29
C ASP A 104 -7.73 -5.89 3.37
N PRO A 105 -6.57 -6.32 3.90
CA PRO A 105 -5.46 -6.83 3.09
C PRO A 105 -5.82 -8.02 2.21
N SER A 106 -6.84 -8.81 2.57
CA SER A 106 -7.28 -9.98 1.79
C SER A 106 -7.91 -9.65 0.44
N VAL A 107 -8.23 -8.38 0.16
CA VAL A 107 -8.93 -7.97 -1.07
C VAL A 107 -7.99 -7.90 -2.27
N VAL A 108 -6.83 -7.26 -2.10
CA VAL A 108 -5.91 -6.98 -3.21
C VAL A 108 -4.52 -6.62 -2.73
N LYS A 109 -3.50 -6.96 -3.52
CA LYS A 109 -2.12 -6.54 -3.31
C LYS A 109 -1.77 -5.32 -4.16
N TYR A 110 -1.25 -4.27 -3.54
CA TYR A 110 -0.78 -3.06 -4.23
C TYR A 110 0.72 -3.14 -4.48
N ARG A 111 1.19 -2.66 -5.62
CA ARG A 111 2.60 -2.42 -5.91
C ARG A 111 2.84 -0.92 -6.07
N ILE A 112 3.79 -0.39 -5.33
CA ILE A 112 4.24 1.00 -5.40
C ILE A 112 5.58 1.05 -6.12
N PRO A 113 5.69 1.73 -7.28
CA PRO A 113 6.97 2.04 -7.90
C PRO A 113 7.77 3.01 -7.03
N VAL A 114 9.04 2.69 -6.79
CA VAL A 114 9.94 3.46 -5.91
C VAL A 114 11.11 3.99 -6.71
N VAL A 115 11.46 5.26 -6.49
CA VAL A 115 12.74 5.83 -6.91
C VAL A 115 13.53 6.24 -5.68
N VAL A 116 14.82 5.89 -5.65
CA VAL A 116 15.74 6.28 -4.59
C VAL A 116 16.74 7.31 -5.11
N HIS A 117 16.71 8.51 -4.53
CA HIS A 117 17.61 9.61 -4.83
C HIS A 117 18.75 9.65 -3.81
N VAL A 118 19.91 9.14 -4.22
CA VAL A 118 21.12 9.14 -3.40
C VAL A 118 21.82 10.50 -3.51
N ILE A 119 21.76 11.28 -2.44
CA ILE A 119 22.41 12.59 -2.39
C ILE A 119 23.72 12.48 -1.60
N ARG A 120 24.79 12.99 -2.20
CA ARG A 120 26.16 12.95 -1.67
C ARG A 120 26.71 14.34 -1.53
N THR A 121 27.77 14.47 -0.73
CA THR A 121 28.58 15.69 -0.76
C THR A 121 29.12 15.95 -2.17
N THR A 122 29.54 17.19 -2.45
CA THR A 122 30.12 17.55 -3.76
C THR A 122 31.33 16.67 -4.11
N ALA A 123 32.13 16.29 -3.11
CA ALA A 123 33.24 15.35 -3.27
C ALA A 123 32.80 13.90 -3.62
N GLY A 124 31.53 13.55 -3.38
CA GLY A 124 30.97 12.24 -3.65
C GLY A 124 31.38 11.13 -2.67
N THR A 125 32.16 11.46 -1.63
CA THR A 125 32.70 10.50 -0.66
C THR A 125 31.75 10.19 0.49
N THR A 126 30.90 11.15 0.87
CA THR A 126 29.95 11.05 1.99
C THR A 126 28.52 11.03 1.45
N GLY A 127 27.64 10.25 2.09
CA GLY A 127 26.27 10.03 1.61
C GLY A 127 26.14 8.94 0.53
N ASN A 128 27.25 8.30 0.15
CA ASN A 128 27.25 7.32 -0.93
C ASN A 128 26.77 5.96 -0.43
N ILE A 129 25.62 5.51 -0.92
CA ILE A 129 25.10 4.15 -0.69
C ILE A 129 25.15 3.32 -1.97
N SER A 130 25.47 2.03 -1.84
CA SER A 130 25.55 1.10 -2.96
C SER A 130 24.16 0.70 -3.45
N THR A 131 24.05 0.26 -4.70
CA THR A 131 22.79 -0.29 -5.23
C THR A 131 22.32 -1.52 -4.45
N ALA A 132 23.25 -2.32 -3.92
CA ALA A 132 22.93 -3.45 -3.03
C ALA A 132 22.33 -2.99 -1.69
N MET A 133 22.84 -1.89 -1.12
CA MET A 133 22.25 -1.28 0.07
C MET A 133 20.83 -0.78 -0.21
N VAL A 134 20.63 -0.15 -1.38
CA VAL A 134 19.29 0.27 -1.82
C VAL A 134 18.35 -0.92 -1.97
N GLN A 135 18.77 -1.97 -2.67
CA GLN A 135 17.96 -3.18 -2.81
C GLN A 135 17.63 -3.78 -1.44
N SER A 136 18.58 -3.83 -0.51
CA SER A 136 18.33 -4.35 0.85
C SER A 136 17.25 -3.57 1.61
N GLN A 137 17.10 -2.27 1.36
CA GLN A 137 16.03 -1.48 1.96
C GLN A 137 14.67 -1.80 1.34
N ILE A 138 14.63 -1.99 0.01
CA ILE A 138 13.41 -2.40 -0.70
C ILE A 138 12.98 -3.80 -0.25
N ASP A 139 13.94 -4.71 -0.06
CA ASP A 139 13.69 -6.03 0.50
C ASP A 139 13.09 -5.90 1.92
N VAL A 140 13.70 -5.09 2.80
CA VAL A 140 13.17 -4.82 4.16
C VAL A 140 11.74 -4.26 4.13
N LEU A 141 11.44 -3.29 3.26
CA LEU A 141 10.08 -2.77 3.13
C LEU A 141 9.10 -3.89 2.73
N ASN A 142 9.46 -4.74 1.78
CA ASN A 142 8.62 -5.86 1.38
C ASN A 142 8.45 -6.90 2.50
N GLU A 143 9.51 -7.20 3.25
CA GLU A 143 9.47 -8.10 4.40
C GLU A 143 8.50 -7.60 5.49
N ASP A 144 8.55 -6.31 5.78
CA ASP A 144 7.80 -5.69 6.87
C ASP A 144 6.33 -5.44 6.51
N PHE A 145 6.07 -4.95 5.29
CA PHE A 145 4.71 -4.66 4.82
C PHE A 145 3.96 -5.91 4.33
N ASN A 146 4.64 -7.03 4.05
CA ASN A 146 3.98 -8.28 3.64
C ASN A 146 4.14 -9.40 4.67
N ALA A 147 4.65 -9.09 5.87
CA ALA A 147 4.93 -10.05 6.95
C ALA A 147 5.58 -11.36 6.44
N ILE A 148 6.61 -11.24 5.60
CA ILE A 148 7.16 -12.39 4.85
C ILE A 148 7.73 -13.43 5.81
N ALA A 149 7.23 -14.66 5.72
CA ALA A 149 7.65 -15.77 6.57
C ALA A 149 9.18 -16.00 6.53
N GLY A 150 9.78 -16.20 7.71
CA GLY A 150 11.22 -16.42 7.85
C GLY A 150 12.05 -15.13 7.95
N THR A 151 11.41 -13.97 7.90
CA THR A 151 12.07 -12.66 8.05
C THR A 151 11.74 -12.02 9.39
N LEU A 152 12.39 -10.89 9.72
CA LEU A 152 12.09 -10.17 10.97
C LEU A 152 10.70 -9.53 10.95
N GLY A 153 10.11 -9.28 9.77
CA GLY A 153 8.76 -8.72 9.64
C GLY A 153 7.64 -9.76 9.78
N ALA A 154 7.96 -11.06 9.75
CA ALA A 154 7.00 -12.16 9.81
C ALA A 154 5.97 -12.11 10.97
N PRO A 155 6.30 -11.61 12.18
CA PRO A 155 5.31 -11.54 13.27
C PRO A 155 4.21 -10.50 13.05
N GLY A 156 4.38 -9.56 12.11
CA GLY A 156 3.44 -8.49 11.85
C GLY A 156 2.22 -8.89 11.03
N THR A 157 1.43 -7.89 10.65
CA THR A 157 0.30 -8.06 9.72
C THR A 157 0.79 -7.96 8.27
N ASP A 158 0.39 -8.90 7.42
CA ASP A 158 0.54 -8.76 5.96
C ASP A 158 -0.41 -7.65 5.47
N VAL A 159 0.16 -6.49 5.14
CA VAL A 159 -0.56 -5.31 4.64
C VAL A 159 -0.93 -5.47 3.16
N GLN A 160 -0.29 -6.40 2.45
CA GLN A 160 -0.37 -6.57 1.01
C GLN A 160 -0.01 -5.31 0.22
N ILE A 161 1.10 -4.66 0.61
CA ILE A 161 1.73 -3.57 -0.13
C ILE A 161 3.16 -3.98 -0.48
N GLU A 162 3.43 -4.07 -1.77
CA GLU A 162 4.73 -4.39 -2.36
C GLU A 162 5.41 -3.11 -2.85
N PHE A 163 6.73 -3.04 -2.69
CA PHE A 163 7.57 -1.96 -3.16
C PHE A 163 8.53 -2.49 -4.22
N GLN A 164 8.60 -1.81 -5.36
CA GLN A 164 9.49 -2.20 -6.45
C GLN A 164 10.27 -0.99 -6.94
N LEU A 165 11.60 -1.12 -7.11
CA LEU A 165 12.37 -0.08 -7.80
C LEU A 165 11.81 0.11 -9.21
N ALA A 166 11.58 1.37 -9.56
CA ALA A 166 11.04 1.75 -10.85
C ALA A 166 11.90 1.21 -12.00
N GLN A 167 11.24 0.60 -12.98
CA GLN A 167 11.90 0.03 -14.17
C GLN A 167 11.91 0.99 -15.37
N THR A 168 11.10 2.05 -15.29
CA THR A 168 10.98 3.10 -16.29
C THR A 168 11.07 4.46 -15.61
N ASP A 169 11.80 5.40 -16.19
CA ASP A 169 11.93 6.76 -15.67
C ASP A 169 10.78 7.68 -16.16
N PRO A 170 10.68 8.93 -15.66
CA PRO A 170 9.60 9.85 -16.06
C PRO A 170 9.57 10.21 -17.55
N THR A 171 10.67 9.97 -18.27
CA THR A 171 10.77 10.21 -19.72
C THR A 171 10.50 8.96 -20.56
N GLY A 172 10.20 7.82 -19.92
CA GLY A 172 9.90 6.55 -20.58
C GLY A 172 11.14 5.68 -20.86
N ASN A 173 12.32 6.04 -20.35
CA ASN A 173 13.54 5.25 -20.56
C ASN A 173 13.70 4.17 -19.49
N PRO A 174 14.30 3.01 -19.82
CA PRO A 174 14.64 1.99 -18.83
C PRO A 174 15.57 2.53 -17.74
N THR A 175 15.30 2.17 -16.49
CA THR A 175 16.07 2.59 -15.32
C THR A 175 16.14 1.47 -14.28
N ASN A 176 17.04 1.61 -13.32
CA ASN A 176 17.12 0.75 -12.14
C ASN A 176 16.44 1.39 -10.90
N GLY A 177 15.76 2.53 -11.07
CA GLY A 177 15.08 3.24 -9.99
C GLY A 177 16.01 3.95 -9.01
N ILE A 178 17.29 4.12 -9.33
CA ILE A 178 18.28 4.75 -8.44
C ILE A 178 18.95 5.91 -9.17
N THR A 179 18.94 7.09 -8.53
CA THR A 179 19.64 8.27 -9.05
C THR A 179 20.71 8.73 -8.06
N TYR A 180 21.77 9.38 -8.56
CA TYR A 180 22.88 9.86 -7.75
C TYR A 180 23.15 11.34 -8.02
N SER A 181 23.20 12.16 -6.97
CA SER A 181 23.46 13.60 -7.04
C SER A 181 24.59 14.02 -6.11
N ASN A 182 25.54 14.84 -6.59
CA ASN A 182 26.62 15.38 -5.77
C ASN A 182 26.36 16.86 -5.49
N ASN A 183 25.94 17.16 -4.28
CA ASN A 183 25.66 18.53 -3.84
C ASN A 183 25.68 18.61 -2.30
N THR A 184 26.72 19.23 -1.72
CA THR A 184 26.85 19.35 -0.26
C THR A 184 25.69 20.09 0.41
N THR A 185 25.04 21.03 -0.27
CA THR A 185 23.86 21.73 0.27
C THR A 185 22.68 20.78 0.36
N TRP A 186 22.37 20.03 -0.70
CA TRP A 186 21.28 19.05 -0.70
C TRP A 186 21.57 17.87 0.23
N TYR A 187 22.84 17.48 0.33
CA TYR A 187 23.31 16.46 1.26
C TYR A 187 23.02 16.85 2.71
N ASN A 188 23.24 18.10 3.08
CA ASN A 188 22.92 18.61 4.42
C ASN A 188 21.45 19.03 4.56
N ASP A 189 20.56 18.42 3.78
CA ASP A 189 19.11 18.66 3.73
C ASP A 189 18.73 20.15 3.52
N GLY A 190 19.60 20.89 2.85
CA GLY A 190 19.38 22.28 2.49
C GLY A 190 18.90 22.47 1.05
N GLY A 191 18.38 23.67 0.77
CA GLY A 191 17.89 24.05 -0.56
C GLY A 191 16.50 23.49 -0.87
N SER A 192 16.24 23.22 -2.15
CA SER A 192 14.95 22.69 -2.63
C SER A 192 15.17 21.53 -3.62
N TYR A 193 15.98 20.56 -3.22
CA TYR A 193 16.40 19.44 -4.08
C TYR A 193 15.21 18.64 -4.63
N TRP A 194 14.12 18.52 -3.86
CA TRP A 194 12.90 17.83 -4.28
C TRP A 194 12.27 18.46 -5.52
N ASN A 195 12.32 19.79 -5.69
CA ASN A 195 11.83 20.46 -6.91
C ASN A 195 12.68 20.15 -8.15
N SER A 196 13.93 19.73 -7.96
CA SER A 196 14.86 19.43 -9.05
C SER A 196 14.95 17.93 -9.36
N LEU A 197 14.74 17.08 -8.35
CA LEU A 197 15.01 15.65 -8.44
C LEU A 197 13.73 14.79 -8.49
N ALA A 198 12.60 15.29 -7.96
CA ALA A 198 11.40 14.48 -7.84
C ALA A 198 10.97 13.89 -9.19
N TRP A 199 10.72 12.59 -9.17
CA TRP A 199 9.87 11.97 -10.18
C TRP A 199 8.42 12.22 -9.78
N ASP A 200 7.53 12.22 -10.77
CA ASP A 200 6.09 12.46 -10.61
C ASP A 200 5.53 11.75 -9.36
N PRO A 201 5.23 12.49 -8.26
CA PRO A 201 4.87 11.87 -6.98
C PRO A 201 3.52 11.15 -7.00
N ASP A 202 2.70 11.44 -8.02
CA ASP A 202 1.49 10.65 -8.29
C ASP A 202 1.82 9.26 -8.85
N LYS A 203 3.05 8.97 -9.26
CA LYS A 203 3.44 7.69 -9.90
C LYS A 203 4.59 6.96 -9.21
N TYR A 204 5.40 7.68 -8.43
CA TYR A 204 6.57 7.13 -7.78
C TYR A 204 6.65 7.57 -6.32
N LEU A 205 6.88 6.62 -5.43
CA LEU A 205 7.35 6.92 -4.09
C LEU A 205 8.79 7.40 -4.20
N ASN A 206 9.00 8.69 -3.93
CA ASN A 206 10.30 9.32 -3.95
C ASN A 206 10.97 9.19 -2.58
N ILE A 207 12.05 8.41 -2.49
CA ILE A 207 12.85 8.25 -1.29
C ILE A 207 14.20 8.95 -1.48
N TYR A 208 14.57 9.83 -0.56
CA TYR A 208 15.83 10.58 -0.60
C TYR A 208 16.75 10.11 0.51
N THR A 209 18.05 9.98 0.21
CA THR A 209 19.07 9.72 1.23
C THR A 209 20.02 10.89 1.35
N ASN A 210 20.05 11.53 2.52
CA ASN A 210 20.91 12.69 2.83
C ASN A 210 21.19 12.74 4.35
N SER A 211 21.45 13.91 4.96
CA SER A 211 21.65 14.07 6.41
C SER A 211 20.36 14.09 7.23
N ALA A 212 19.19 14.08 6.59
CA ALA A 212 17.85 14.20 7.17
C ALA A 212 17.71 15.33 8.21
N ALA A 213 18.42 16.45 8.01
CA ALA A 213 18.49 17.57 8.94
C ALA A 213 18.81 17.17 10.40
N GLY A 214 19.50 16.05 10.59
CA GLY A 214 19.84 15.52 11.91
C GLY A 214 18.85 14.53 12.51
N ALA A 215 17.78 14.18 11.81
CA ALA A 215 16.91 13.06 12.18
C ALA A 215 17.44 11.74 11.61
N LEU A 216 16.82 10.60 11.99
CA LEU A 216 17.01 9.34 11.24
C LEU A 216 16.18 9.36 9.96
N GLY A 217 14.99 9.94 10.01
CA GLY A 217 14.11 10.09 8.85
C GLY A 217 12.98 11.08 9.10
N TYR A 218 12.28 11.44 8.03
CA TYR A 218 11.01 12.17 8.09
C TYR A 218 10.22 12.08 6.78
N VAL A 219 8.92 12.37 6.87
CA VAL A 219 8.11 12.89 5.77
C VAL A 219 7.71 14.34 6.05
N PRO A 220 7.58 15.23 5.04
CA PRO A 220 7.25 16.65 5.28
C PRO A 220 5.84 16.92 5.80
N GLY A 221 4.95 15.94 5.69
CA GLY A 221 3.57 15.98 6.14
C GLY A 221 2.87 14.68 5.76
N LEU A 222 1.70 14.45 6.35
CA LEU A 222 0.86 13.32 6.01
C LEU A 222 0.02 13.61 4.75
N PRO A 223 -0.44 12.57 4.03
CA PRO A 223 -1.25 12.75 2.81
C PRO A 223 -2.45 13.68 3.01
N GLN A 224 -3.10 13.56 4.16
CA GLN A 224 -4.29 14.31 4.55
C GLN A 224 -4.02 15.81 4.78
N GLU A 225 -2.76 16.23 4.93
CA GLU A 225 -2.35 17.63 5.01
C GLU A 225 -2.19 18.28 3.61
N GLY A 226 -2.46 17.52 2.55
CA GLY A 226 -2.42 18.00 1.16
C GLY A 226 -1.03 17.95 0.51
N VAL A 227 -0.09 17.20 1.10
CA VAL A 227 1.26 17.03 0.50
C VAL A 227 1.23 16.06 -0.67
N ALA A 228 0.34 15.06 -0.66
CA ALA A 228 0.29 13.98 -1.66
C ALA A 228 0.21 14.51 -3.09
N GLY A 229 1.03 13.96 -3.99
CA GLY A 229 1.11 14.37 -5.40
C GLY A 229 1.91 15.66 -5.66
N SER A 230 2.26 16.43 -4.62
CA SER A 230 3.14 17.59 -4.77
C SER A 230 4.61 17.18 -4.82
N ASN A 231 5.48 17.98 -5.44
CA ASN A 231 6.93 17.72 -5.39
C ASN A 231 7.52 17.70 -3.97
N ALA A 232 6.81 18.23 -2.97
CA ALA A 232 7.24 18.14 -1.58
C ALA A 232 6.99 16.74 -1.00
N ASP A 233 6.11 15.94 -1.58
CA ASP A 233 5.76 14.58 -1.16
C ASP A 233 6.94 13.62 -1.29
N ARG A 234 7.53 13.26 -0.16
CA ARG A 234 8.76 12.47 -0.14
C ARG A 234 8.97 11.78 1.20
N VAL A 235 9.75 10.71 1.15
CA VAL A 235 10.38 10.12 2.33
C VAL A 235 11.85 10.51 2.31
N VAL A 236 12.37 11.02 3.43
CA VAL A 236 13.79 11.37 3.58
C VAL A 236 14.37 10.51 4.68
N ILE A 237 15.46 9.80 4.39
CA ILE A 237 16.16 8.93 5.34
C ILE A 237 17.60 9.38 5.44
N LEU A 238 18.13 9.38 6.65
CA LEU A 238 19.55 9.54 6.89
C LEU A 238 20.31 8.44 6.16
N TRP A 239 21.26 8.83 5.30
CA TRP A 239 22.01 7.91 4.46
C TRP A 239 22.69 6.77 5.24
N SER A 240 23.10 7.03 6.50
CA SER A 240 23.79 6.08 7.36
C SER A 240 22.83 5.16 8.14
N ALA A 241 21.52 5.42 8.13
CA ALA A 241 20.46 4.56 8.67
C ALA A 241 19.70 3.78 7.57
N PHE A 242 19.97 4.07 6.29
CA PHE A 242 19.28 3.48 5.15
C PHE A 242 19.77 2.05 4.83
N GLY A 243 18.84 1.11 4.71
CA GLY A 243 19.11 -0.29 4.39
C GLY A 243 19.57 -1.12 5.57
N ARG A 244 19.76 -2.42 5.32
CA ARG A 244 20.19 -3.38 6.34
C ARG A 244 21.71 -3.38 6.50
N ASN A 245 22.18 -3.55 7.74
CA ASN A 245 23.57 -3.45 8.14
C ASN A 245 24.19 -2.07 7.83
N SER A 246 23.38 -1.02 7.89
CA SER A 246 23.83 0.35 7.74
C SER A 246 24.76 0.77 8.91
N PRO A 247 25.56 1.84 8.78
CA PRO A 247 26.48 2.27 9.84
C PRO A 247 25.83 2.76 11.14
N ALA A 248 24.56 3.18 11.12
CA ALA A 248 23.89 3.83 12.25
C ALA A 248 23.30 2.82 13.24
N VAL A 249 24.12 2.10 14.01
CA VAL A 249 23.64 1.23 15.10
C VAL A 249 23.02 2.07 16.23
N PRO A 250 21.84 1.72 16.79
CA PRO A 250 21.03 0.48 16.59
C PRO A 250 19.95 0.54 15.49
N TYR A 251 19.97 1.56 14.63
CA TYR A 251 19.01 1.82 13.54
C TYR A 251 19.51 1.28 12.20
N ASN A 252 19.95 0.02 12.19
CA ASN A 252 20.68 -0.57 11.08
C ASN A 252 20.02 -1.80 10.46
N LEU A 253 18.72 -2.00 10.66
CA LEU A 253 17.95 -3.08 10.02
C LEU A 253 16.93 -2.54 9.01
N GLY A 254 16.94 -1.22 8.75
CA GLY A 254 16.12 -0.55 7.75
C GLY A 254 14.72 -0.15 8.24
N ARG A 255 14.46 -0.18 9.55
CA ARG A 255 13.13 0.14 10.09
C ARG A 255 12.81 1.62 10.10
N THR A 256 13.81 2.49 10.03
CA THR A 256 13.58 3.92 9.80
C THR A 256 12.78 4.15 8.52
N ALA A 257 13.11 3.48 7.41
CA ALA A 257 12.32 3.63 6.19
C ALA A 257 10.92 3.01 6.32
N THR A 258 10.79 1.86 7.00
CA THR A 258 9.47 1.25 7.29
C THR A 258 8.57 2.22 8.07
N HIS A 259 9.11 2.89 9.08
CA HIS A 259 8.44 3.91 9.88
C HIS A 259 8.00 5.12 9.04
N GLU A 260 8.92 5.73 8.29
CA GLU A 260 8.57 6.90 7.47
C GLU A 260 7.60 6.56 6.33
N VAL A 261 7.68 5.34 5.77
CA VAL A 261 6.68 4.89 4.79
C VAL A 261 5.32 4.66 5.46
N GLY A 262 5.28 4.27 6.73
CA GLY A 262 4.04 4.26 7.52
C GLY A 262 3.40 5.64 7.61
N HIS A 263 4.18 6.69 7.90
CA HIS A 263 3.70 8.08 7.84
C HIS A 263 3.30 8.52 6.42
N TYR A 264 4.10 8.18 5.42
CA TYR A 264 3.78 8.45 4.01
C TYR A 264 2.42 7.85 3.61
N LEU A 265 2.04 6.74 4.25
CA LEU A 265 0.76 6.05 4.10
C LEU A 265 -0.27 6.42 5.21
N GLY A 266 -0.07 7.54 5.90
CA GLY A 266 -1.08 8.18 6.75
C GLY A 266 -1.15 7.68 8.19
N LEU A 267 -0.20 6.89 8.66
CA LEU A 267 -0.11 6.52 10.08
C LEU A 267 0.46 7.66 10.93
N PHE A 268 -0.04 7.78 12.16
CA PHE A 268 0.56 8.63 13.19
C PHE A 268 1.56 7.81 14.01
N HIS A 269 2.35 8.49 14.83
CA HIS A 269 3.08 7.80 15.89
C HIS A 269 2.11 7.15 16.87
N THR A 270 2.44 5.96 17.39
CA THR A 270 1.59 5.28 18.38
C THR A 270 1.51 6.01 19.72
N PHE A 271 2.39 6.98 19.96
CA PHE A 271 2.47 7.77 21.18
C PHE A 271 1.81 9.16 21.07
N ASN A 272 0.87 9.31 20.13
CA ASN A 272 0.08 10.52 19.87
C ASN A 272 -1.00 10.76 20.95
N SER A 273 -0.58 11.00 22.20
CA SER A 273 -1.43 11.15 23.40
C SER A 273 -2.07 9.85 23.93
N CYS A 274 -2.43 9.86 25.22
CA CYS A 274 -3.15 8.73 25.82
C CYS A 274 -4.56 8.51 25.26
N GLY A 275 -5.09 9.43 24.46
CA GLY A 275 -6.42 9.35 23.85
C GLY A 275 -7.52 8.85 24.78
N SER A 276 -8.47 8.11 24.22
CA SER A 276 -9.49 7.35 24.94
C SER A 276 -9.52 5.92 24.41
N SER A 277 -9.83 4.95 25.27
CA SER A 277 -10.14 3.59 24.80
C SER A 277 -11.46 3.53 24.02
N THR A 278 -12.35 4.50 24.22
CA THR A 278 -13.60 4.66 23.47
C THR A 278 -14.01 6.14 23.42
N PRO A 279 -14.21 6.77 22.24
CA PRO A 279 -13.86 6.27 20.91
C PRO A 279 -12.35 6.37 20.63
N CYS A 280 -11.72 5.23 20.31
CA CYS A 280 -10.28 5.16 20.00
C CYS A 280 -9.96 5.61 18.56
N TYR A 281 -10.86 5.39 17.60
CA TYR A 281 -10.64 5.82 16.20
C TYR A 281 -10.61 7.34 15.97
N THR A 282 -10.92 8.15 16.98
CA THR A 282 -10.92 9.63 16.89
C THR A 282 -10.01 10.28 17.95
N THR A 283 -9.22 9.49 18.68
CA THR A 283 -8.27 9.96 19.70
C THR A 283 -6.95 9.19 19.59
N GLY A 284 -5.89 9.59 20.30
CA GLY A 284 -4.62 8.84 20.22
C GLY A 284 -3.99 8.90 18.82
N ASP A 285 -3.44 7.79 18.36
CA ASP A 285 -2.97 7.60 16.97
C ASP A 285 -4.11 7.28 15.97
N ARG A 286 -5.38 7.33 16.43
CA ARG A 286 -6.59 6.98 15.67
C ARG A 286 -6.69 5.51 15.31
N ILE A 287 -5.98 4.64 16.00
CA ILE A 287 -6.00 3.18 15.79
C ILE A 287 -6.42 2.50 17.10
N CYS A 288 -7.39 1.58 17.03
CA CYS A 288 -7.96 0.96 18.24
C CYS A 288 -7.22 -0.28 18.73
N ASP A 289 -6.43 -0.92 17.85
CA ASP A 289 -5.66 -2.11 18.16
C ASP A 289 -4.17 -1.81 18.49
N THR A 290 -3.79 -0.54 18.56
CA THR A 290 -2.55 -0.08 19.17
C THR A 290 -2.78 0.24 20.65
N VAL A 291 -1.74 0.06 21.46
CA VAL A 291 -1.80 0.39 22.89
C VAL A 291 -1.77 1.91 23.05
N ARG A 292 -2.57 2.47 23.96
CA ARG A 292 -2.54 3.92 24.21
C ARG A 292 -1.20 4.33 24.83
N GLN A 293 -0.55 5.31 24.23
CA GLN A 293 0.77 5.76 24.65
C GLN A 293 0.90 7.28 24.41
N SER A 294 1.68 7.97 25.23
CA SER A 294 1.86 9.44 25.19
C SER A 294 3.33 9.84 25.21
N SER A 295 4.21 8.85 25.22
CA SER A 295 5.66 9.05 25.18
C SER A 295 6.28 7.85 24.47
N PRO A 296 7.26 8.05 23.58
CA PRO A 296 7.88 6.98 22.83
C PRO A 296 8.58 5.96 23.75
N THR A 297 8.72 4.74 23.24
CA THR A 297 9.59 3.73 23.82
C THR A 297 10.99 3.88 23.24
N GLY A 298 11.96 4.28 24.06
CA GLY A 298 13.38 4.28 23.67
C GLY A 298 14.03 2.91 23.89
N GLY A 299 14.88 2.51 22.95
CA GLY A 299 15.59 1.23 23.05
C GLY A 299 14.66 0.03 22.87
N CYS A 300 14.93 -1.03 23.63
CA CYS A 300 14.15 -2.26 23.65
C CYS A 300 13.44 -2.51 24.99
N SER A 301 13.31 -1.48 25.83
CA SER A 301 12.67 -1.57 27.14
C SER A 301 11.15 -1.46 27.02
N ASN A 302 10.41 -1.93 28.02
CA ASN A 302 8.96 -1.71 28.06
C ASN A 302 8.65 -0.33 28.65
N GLY A 303 7.81 0.45 27.97
CA GLY A 303 7.15 1.65 28.49
C GLY A 303 5.75 1.37 29.05
N ASN A 304 5.20 2.33 29.79
CA ASN A 304 3.78 2.32 30.20
C ASN A 304 3.27 3.73 30.54
N SER A 305 3.26 4.65 29.58
CA SER A 305 2.95 6.06 29.87
C SER A 305 1.46 6.32 30.17
N CYS A 306 0.56 5.45 29.69
CA CYS A 306 -0.89 5.60 29.86
C CYS A 306 -1.55 4.50 30.72
N GLY A 307 -0.76 3.58 31.29
CA GLY A 307 -1.26 2.49 32.14
C GLY A 307 -1.55 1.17 31.42
N ASP A 308 -1.58 1.17 30.08
CA ASP A 308 -2.03 0.05 29.25
C ASP A 308 -0.90 -0.77 28.59
N GLY A 309 0.37 -0.41 28.83
CA GLY A 309 1.54 -1.03 28.19
C GLY A 309 2.23 -0.09 27.21
N ASN A 310 2.83 -0.65 26.15
CA ASN A 310 3.54 0.10 25.11
C ASN A 310 3.42 -0.58 23.74
N ASN A 311 3.83 0.15 22.71
CA ASN A 311 3.91 -0.28 21.33
C ASN A 311 5.36 -0.52 20.89
N ARG A 312 6.25 -0.95 21.77
CA ARG A 312 7.69 -1.16 21.46
C ARG A 312 7.96 -1.98 20.20
N ARG A 313 7.03 -2.88 19.87
CA ARG A 313 7.10 -3.78 18.70
C ARG A 313 6.60 -3.13 17.42
N ASN A 314 5.78 -2.09 17.55
CA ASN A 314 5.15 -1.42 16.44
C ASN A 314 6.17 -0.57 15.68
N TYR A 315 6.11 -0.61 14.35
CA TYR A 315 6.99 0.21 13.53
C TYR A 315 6.77 1.72 13.72
N MET A 316 5.62 2.15 14.23
CA MET A 316 5.29 3.57 14.48
C MET A 316 5.62 4.04 15.91
N ASP A 317 6.31 3.22 16.72
CA ASP A 317 7.00 3.67 17.95
C ASP A 317 8.48 4.02 17.61
N TYR A 318 9.25 4.44 18.61
CA TYR A 318 10.63 4.92 18.50
C TYR A 318 11.66 3.93 19.06
N SER A 319 11.28 2.67 19.13
CA SER A 319 12.16 1.60 19.62
C SER A 319 13.34 1.38 18.68
N ASP A 320 14.36 0.66 19.14
CA ASP A 320 15.47 0.28 18.26
C ASP A 320 14.99 -0.73 17.21
N ASP A 321 15.59 -0.72 16.01
CA ASP A 321 15.18 -1.56 14.86
C ASP A 321 14.99 -3.04 15.23
N SER A 322 15.87 -3.58 16.07
CA SER A 322 15.83 -4.99 16.51
C SER A 322 14.59 -5.38 17.30
N CYS A 323 13.81 -4.40 17.75
CA CYS A 323 12.65 -4.59 18.59
C CYS A 323 11.33 -4.22 17.92
N MET A 324 11.38 -3.71 16.68
CA MET A 324 10.21 -3.38 15.86
C MET A 324 9.99 -4.44 14.77
N TRP A 325 8.78 -4.99 14.71
CA TRP A 325 8.44 -6.07 13.79
C TRP A 325 6.96 -6.16 13.41
N GLU A 326 6.10 -5.21 13.80
CA GLU A 326 4.67 -5.29 13.47
C GLU A 326 4.02 -3.96 13.09
N PHE A 327 3.14 -4.02 12.09
CA PHE A 327 1.96 -3.18 11.99
C PHE A 327 0.75 -3.97 12.50
N THR A 328 -0.26 -3.26 13.02
CA THR A 328 -1.53 -3.85 13.43
C THR A 328 -2.51 -4.00 12.25
N PRO A 329 -3.55 -4.84 12.37
CA PRO A 329 -4.62 -4.93 11.38
C PRO A 329 -5.29 -3.60 11.02
N ASP A 330 -5.57 -2.74 11.99
CA ASP A 330 -6.20 -1.44 11.70
C ASP A 330 -5.21 -0.43 11.11
N GLN A 331 -3.91 -0.49 11.45
CA GLN A 331 -2.88 0.27 10.74
C GLN A 331 -2.81 -0.16 9.26
N ALA A 332 -2.87 -1.46 8.98
CA ALA A 332 -2.89 -1.98 7.62
C ALA A 332 -4.08 -1.42 6.81
N ARG A 333 -5.28 -1.41 7.40
CA ARG A 333 -6.48 -0.84 6.77
C ARG A 333 -6.36 0.67 6.55
N ARG A 334 -5.81 1.42 7.50
CA ARG A 334 -5.60 2.88 7.35
C ARG A 334 -4.62 3.21 6.23
N MET A 335 -3.54 2.44 6.11
CA MET A 335 -2.58 2.61 5.01
C MET A 335 -3.22 2.33 3.65
N ARG A 336 -4.02 1.28 3.55
CA ARG A 336 -4.74 0.92 2.31
C ARG A 336 -5.80 1.94 1.93
N CYS A 337 -6.60 2.40 2.90
CA CYS A 337 -7.51 3.54 2.70
C CYS A 337 -6.76 4.78 2.18
N THR A 338 -5.55 5.04 2.72
CA THR A 338 -4.74 6.19 2.31
C THR A 338 -4.25 6.05 0.87
N LEU A 339 -3.85 4.85 0.44
CA LEU A 339 -3.52 4.59 -0.97
C LEU A 339 -4.70 4.81 -1.90
N GLU A 340 -5.89 4.32 -1.54
CA GLU A 340 -7.07 4.40 -2.40
C GLU A 340 -7.63 5.82 -2.51
N ASN A 341 -7.59 6.60 -1.42
CA ASN A 341 -8.29 7.89 -1.36
C ASN A 341 -7.38 9.11 -1.51
N TRP A 342 -6.12 9.01 -1.06
CA TRP A 342 -5.18 10.14 -1.09
C TRP A 342 -4.05 9.95 -2.10
N ARG A 343 -3.78 8.72 -2.54
CA ARG A 343 -2.70 8.38 -3.49
C ARG A 343 -3.17 7.44 -4.63
N PRO A 344 -4.34 7.68 -5.25
CA PRO A 344 -4.97 6.68 -6.14
C PRO A 344 -4.18 6.37 -7.41
N GLN A 345 -3.21 7.21 -7.79
CA GLN A 345 -2.38 7.03 -8.99
C GLN A 345 -1.01 6.40 -8.69
N LEU A 346 -0.63 6.31 -7.41
CA LEU A 346 0.72 5.92 -7.00
C LEU A 346 1.01 4.44 -7.19
N TRP A 347 -0.03 3.61 -7.25
CA TRP A 347 0.11 2.17 -7.20
C TRP A 347 -0.49 1.50 -8.44
N GLU A 348 -0.01 0.29 -8.69
CA GLU A 348 -0.59 -0.68 -9.61
C GLU A 348 -0.95 -1.97 -8.86
N PHE A 349 -1.73 -2.86 -9.48
CA PHE A 349 -1.99 -4.17 -8.88
C PHE A 349 -0.73 -5.03 -8.91
N ALA A 350 -0.34 -5.57 -7.76
CA ALA A 350 0.78 -6.50 -7.65
C ALA A 350 0.33 -7.89 -8.09
N GLY A 351 0.34 -8.12 -9.41
CA GLY A 351 -0.22 -9.31 -10.04
C GLY A 351 -1.59 -9.05 -10.68
N ASP A 352 -2.19 -10.10 -11.26
CA ASP A 352 -3.52 -9.97 -11.86
C ASP A 352 -4.57 -9.77 -10.76
N PRO A 353 -5.54 -8.85 -10.94
CA PRO A 353 -6.58 -8.63 -9.95
C PRO A 353 -7.40 -9.91 -9.73
N THR A 354 -7.73 -10.15 -8.47
CA THR A 354 -8.53 -11.31 -8.04
C THR A 354 -9.97 -10.91 -7.75
N GLY A 355 -10.87 -11.87 -7.81
CA GLY A 355 -12.28 -11.68 -7.56
C GLY A 355 -12.98 -13.00 -7.28
N ARG A 356 -14.28 -12.91 -7.01
CA ARG A 356 -15.13 -14.04 -6.66
C ARG A 356 -15.19 -15.01 -7.81
N CYS A 357 -14.72 -16.22 -7.54
CA CYS A 357 -14.84 -17.38 -8.39
C CYS A 357 -15.88 -18.36 -7.83
N CYS A 358 -17.01 -18.51 -8.52
CA CYS A 358 -18.05 -19.46 -8.14
C CYS A 358 -17.81 -20.80 -8.82
N MET A 359 -17.53 -21.81 -8.01
CA MET A 359 -17.22 -23.16 -8.47
C MET A 359 -18.48 -23.94 -8.84
N PRO A 360 -18.39 -24.99 -9.68
CA PRO A 360 -19.54 -25.81 -10.08
C PRO A 360 -20.25 -26.53 -8.91
N ASP A 361 -19.54 -26.77 -7.81
CA ASP A 361 -20.08 -27.38 -6.58
C ASP A 361 -20.76 -26.37 -5.64
N GLY A 362 -20.84 -25.10 -6.04
CA GLY A 362 -21.39 -24.01 -5.23
C GLY A 362 -20.41 -23.45 -4.20
N SER A 363 -19.18 -23.96 -4.14
CA SER A 363 -18.12 -23.35 -3.34
C SER A 363 -17.65 -22.02 -3.97
N CYS A 364 -17.02 -21.20 -3.14
CA CYS A 364 -16.55 -19.89 -3.54
C CYS A 364 -15.05 -19.77 -3.23
N ALA A 365 -14.29 -19.30 -4.20
CA ALA A 365 -12.88 -18.98 -4.05
C ALA A 365 -12.62 -17.53 -4.49
N ILE A 366 -11.48 -16.98 -4.08
CA ILE A 366 -10.95 -15.72 -4.61
C ILE A 366 -9.74 -16.10 -5.46
N ASP A 367 -9.78 -15.80 -6.76
CA ASP A 367 -8.70 -16.06 -7.69
C ASP A 367 -8.72 -15.02 -8.81
N THR A 368 -7.68 -14.98 -9.63
CA THR A 368 -7.61 -14.22 -10.88
C THR A 368 -8.69 -14.71 -11.86
N ASN A 369 -9.07 -13.88 -12.84
CA ASN A 369 -9.97 -14.33 -13.91
C ASN A 369 -9.43 -15.61 -14.60
N ALA A 370 -8.13 -15.64 -14.89
CA ALA A 370 -7.49 -16.79 -15.52
C ALA A 370 -7.52 -18.05 -14.61
N GLY A 371 -7.19 -17.91 -13.32
CA GLY A 371 -7.23 -19.00 -12.35
C GLY A 371 -8.65 -19.52 -12.13
N CYS A 372 -9.62 -18.62 -12.04
CA CYS A 372 -11.03 -18.98 -11.90
C CYS A 372 -11.53 -19.82 -13.09
N LEU A 373 -11.23 -19.37 -14.32
CA LEU A 373 -11.57 -20.11 -15.53
C LEU A 373 -10.84 -21.46 -15.61
N ALA A 374 -9.58 -21.51 -15.19
CA ALA A 374 -8.81 -22.76 -15.16
C ALA A 374 -9.39 -23.80 -14.19
N MET A 375 -10.04 -23.35 -13.12
CA MET A 375 -10.76 -24.20 -12.16
C MET A 375 -12.19 -24.55 -12.62
N GLY A 376 -12.65 -24.04 -13.77
CA GLY A 376 -14.01 -24.23 -14.26
C GLY A 376 -15.06 -23.45 -13.46
N GLY A 377 -14.64 -22.40 -12.75
CA GLY A 377 -15.54 -21.51 -12.03
C GLY A 377 -16.02 -20.34 -12.89
N ALA A 378 -17.07 -19.66 -12.43
CA ALA A 378 -17.56 -18.42 -13.03
C ALA A 378 -17.00 -17.21 -12.27
N TYR A 379 -16.23 -16.39 -12.98
CA TYR A 379 -15.63 -15.18 -12.44
C TYR A 379 -16.65 -14.04 -12.40
N SER A 380 -16.82 -13.40 -11.23
CA SER A 380 -17.79 -12.32 -11.04
C SER A 380 -17.22 -10.91 -11.24
N GLY A 381 -15.99 -10.80 -11.76
CA GLY A 381 -15.28 -9.54 -11.91
C GLY A 381 -14.34 -9.24 -10.75
N ASP A 382 -13.40 -8.36 -11.01
CA ASP A 382 -12.34 -7.97 -10.07
C ASP A 382 -12.93 -7.38 -8.78
N PHE A 383 -12.27 -7.66 -7.66
CA PHE A 383 -12.60 -7.14 -6.32
C PHE A 383 -13.96 -7.58 -5.76
N THR A 384 -14.54 -8.64 -6.32
CA THR A 384 -15.76 -9.26 -5.76
C THR A 384 -15.39 -10.31 -4.71
N ASN A 385 -16.16 -10.38 -3.61
CA ASN A 385 -15.88 -11.26 -2.47
C ASN A 385 -16.92 -12.39 -2.29
N CYS A 386 -16.52 -13.45 -1.57
CA CYS A 386 -17.34 -14.61 -1.21
C CYS A 386 -18.35 -14.36 -0.07
N THR A 387 -19.02 -13.21 -0.04
CA THR A 387 -19.91 -12.81 1.09
C THR A 387 -21.34 -13.34 1.00
N SER A 388 -21.73 -14.01 -0.10
CA SER A 388 -23.04 -14.66 -0.28
C SER A 388 -22.91 -16.00 -1.00
N SER A 389 -23.93 -16.86 -0.87
CA SER A 389 -23.96 -18.17 -1.55
C SER A 389 -23.77 -18.00 -3.05
N CYS A 390 -22.74 -18.61 -3.62
CA CYS A 390 -22.56 -18.68 -5.06
C CYS A 390 -23.74 -19.44 -5.67
N PRO A 391 -24.58 -18.81 -6.52
CA PRO A 391 -25.42 -19.59 -7.40
C PRO A 391 -24.46 -20.39 -8.29
N ALA A 392 -24.56 -21.72 -8.25
CA ALA A 392 -23.72 -22.57 -9.08
C ALA A 392 -23.89 -22.13 -10.54
N PRO A 393 -22.79 -21.88 -11.27
CA PRO A 393 -22.89 -21.37 -12.64
C PRO A 393 -23.67 -22.34 -13.51
N THR A 394 -24.55 -21.78 -14.33
CA THR A 394 -25.46 -22.53 -15.20
C THR A 394 -24.94 -22.58 -16.63
N GLY A 395 -25.41 -23.59 -17.36
CA GLY A 395 -25.20 -23.73 -18.78
C GLY A 395 -26.32 -24.58 -19.38
N ALA A 396 -26.41 -24.62 -20.70
CA ALA A 396 -27.43 -25.39 -21.39
C ALA A 396 -27.32 -26.88 -21.03
N CYS A 397 -28.44 -27.43 -20.55
CA CYS A 397 -28.60 -28.83 -20.19
C CYS A 397 -29.69 -29.46 -21.04
N CYS A 398 -29.32 -30.45 -21.84
CA CYS A 398 -30.23 -31.18 -22.71
C CYS A 398 -30.83 -32.37 -21.99
N VAL A 399 -32.05 -32.22 -21.50
CA VAL A 399 -32.78 -33.28 -20.79
C VAL A 399 -33.62 -34.07 -21.81
N PRO A 400 -33.37 -35.38 -22.00
CA PRO A 400 -34.12 -36.20 -22.95
C PRO A 400 -35.64 -36.09 -22.73
N GLY A 401 -36.37 -35.72 -23.77
CA GLY A 401 -37.84 -35.59 -23.75
C GLY A 401 -38.40 -34.36 -23.02
N ASN A 402 -37.57 -33.56 -22.35
CA ASN A 402 -37.99 -32.35 -21.63
C ASN A 402 -37.38 -31.05 -22.17
N GLY A 403 -36.43 -31.12 -23.10
CA GLY A 403 -35.85 -29.96 -23.79
C GLY A 403 -34.59 -29.40 -23.12
N CYS A 404 -34.26 -28.14 -23.45
CA CYS A 404 -33.09 -27.43 -22.93
C CYS A 404 -33.43 -26.62 -21.67
N PHE A 405 -32.64 -26.76 -20.62
CA PHE A 405 -32.73 -25.94 -19.40
C PHE A 405 -31.37 -25.37 -19.03
N GLU A 406 -31.31 -24.13 -18.56
CA GLU A 406 -30.07 -23.57 -17.98
C GLU A 406 -29.93 -24.07 -16.54
N LEU A 407 -29.16 -25.14 -16.35
CA LEU A 407 -28.94 -25.80 -15.06
C LEU A 407 -27.45 -25.78 -14.72
N SER A 408 -27.11 -25.94 -13.45
CA SER A 408 -25.71 -26.24 -13.07
C SER A 408 -25.34 -27.65 -13.53
N VAL A 409 -24.05 -27.94 -13.66
CA VAL A 409 -23.57 -29.29 -14.06
C VAL A 409 -24.15 -30.39 -13.15
N VAL A 410 -24.27 -30.13 -11.85
CA VAL A 410 -24.82 -31.05 -10.86
C VAL A 410 -26.32 -31.25 -11.07
N ASN A 411 -27.08 -30.17 -11.23
CA ASN A 411 -28.53 -30.25 -11.46
C ASN A 411 -28.86 -30.86 -12.81
N CYS A 412 -28.01 -30.64 -13.82
CA CYS A 412 -28.14 -31.29 -15.12
C CYS A 412 -27.97 -32.81 -15.02
N GLY A 413 -26.97 -33.27 -14.27
CA GLY A 413 -26.79 -34.70 -13.98
C GLY A 413 -27.97 -35.31 -13.22
N PHE A 414 -28.51 -34.61 -12.22
CA PHE A 414 -29.72 -35.06 -11.50
C PHE A 414 -30.97 -35.10 -12.39
N ALA A 415 -31.08 -34.20 -13.36
CA ALA A 415 -32.15 -34.20 -14.35
C ALA A 415 -32.00 -35.30 -15.41
N GLY A 416 -30.91 -36.07 -15.40
CA GLY A 416 -30.60 -37.05 -16.44
C GLY A 416 -30.27 -36.41 -17.80
N GLY A 417 -29.85 -35.13 -17.79
CA GLY A 417 -29.52 -34.37 -18.98
C GLY A 417 -28.04 -34.39 -19.33
N THR A 418 -27.73 -33.96 -20.56
CA THR A 418 -26.36 -33.76 -21.05
C THR A 418 -25.99 -32.28 -20.95
N PHE A 419 -24.92 -31.96 -20.22
CA PHE A 419 -24.46 -30.59 -20.02
C PHE A 419 -23.60 -30.14 -21.20
N MET A 420 -23.95 -29.02 -21.84
CA MET A 420 -23.34 -28.57 -23.10
C MET A 420 -22.11 -27.66 -22.90
N GLY A 421 -21.92 -27.12 -21.70
CA GLY A 421 -20.82 -26.22 -21.37
C GLY A 421 -21.27 -25.09 -20.46
N LEU A 422 -20.34 -24.52 -19.68
CA LEU A 422 -20.62 -23.36 -18.84
C LEU A 422 -20.86 -22.13 -19.71
N GLY A 423 -21.93 -21.37 -19.41
CA GLY A 423 -22.27 -20.15 -20.15
C GLY A 423 -22.99 -20.38 -21.50
N GLU A 424 -23.09 -21.62 -21.97
CA GLU A 424 -23.93 -21.97 -23.12
C GLU A 424 -25.40 -21.71 -22.78
N SER A 425 -26.14 -21.05 -23.67
CA SER A 425 -27.54 -20.67 -23.42
C SER A 425 -28.52 -21.60 -24.12
N CYS A 426 -29.74 -21.70 -23.58
CA CYS A 426 -30.83 -22.41 -24.26
C CYS A 426 -31.52 -21.58 -25.35
N SER A 427 -31.10 -20.33 -25.60
CA SER A 427 -31.77 -19.43 -26.55
C SER A 427 -31.64 -19.88 -28.00
N ALA A 428 -30.54 -20.54 -28.35
CA ALA A 428 -30.34 -21.17 -29.66
C ALA A 428 -30.75 -22.66 -29.67
N ASN A 429 -31.34 -23.14 -28.58
CA ASN A 429 -31.65 -24.54 -28.29
C ASN A 429 -30.59 -25.54 -28.79
N PRO A 430 -29.43 -25.64 -28.11
CA PRO A 430 -28.35 -26.56 -28.50
C PRO A 430 -28.70 -28.05 -28.36
N CYS A 431 -29.93 -28.36 -27.94
CA CYS A 431 -30.44 -29.71 -27.71
C CYS A 431 -31.25 -30.28 -28.88
N GLU A 432 -31.60 -29.45 -29.86
CA GLU A 432 -32.16 -29.92 -31.12
C GLU A 432 -31.02 -30.38 -32.02
N ALA A 433 -31.13 -31.60 -32.56
CA ALA A 433 -30.19 -32.04 -33.58
C ALA A 433 -30.35 -31.14 -34.81
N PRO A 434 -29.25 -30.81 -35.51
CA PRO A 434 -29.35 -30.00 -36.72
C PRO A 434 -30.30 -30.67 -37.71
N THR A 435 -31.22 -29.87 -38.27
CA THR A 435 -32.13 -30.32 -39.31
C THR A 435 -31.54 -30.04 -40.69
N GLY A 436 -32.02 -30.80 -41.65
CA GLY A 436 -31.61 -30.69 -43.05
C GLY A 436 -32.71 -31.23 -43.96
N GLY A 437 -32.62 -30.86 -45.22
CA GLY A 437 -33.63 -31.18 -46.22
C GLY A 437 -33.70 -32.68 -46.39
N CYS A 438 -34.88 -33.24 -46.19
CA CYS A 438 -35.16 -34.64 -46.41
C CYS A 438 -36.06 -34.78 -47.65
N CYS A 439 -35.54 -35.38 -48.72
CA CYS A 439 -36.29 -35.59 -49.95
C CYS A 439 -36.92 -36.99 -49.97
N PHE A 440 -38.24 -37.07 -50.13
CA PHE A 440 -38.99 -38.32 -50.22
C PHE A 440 -39.21 -38.74 -51.69
N SER A 441 -39.48 -40.03 -51.91
CA SER A 441 -39.64 -40.60 -53.25
C SER A 441 -40.86 -40.08 -54.03
N ASP A 442 -41.82 -39.46 -53.35
CA ASP A 442 -43.00 -38.82 -53.94
C ASP A 442 -42.73 -37.37 -54.40
N GLY A 443 -41.50 -36.88 -54.23
CA GLY A 443 -41.09 -35.53 -54.59
C GLY A 443 -41.35 -34.48 -53.50
N SER A 444 -41.88 -34.87 -52.34
CA SER A 444 -41.99 -33.97 -51.19
C SER A 444 -40.65 -33.78 -50.49
N CYS A 445 -40.48 -32.62 -49.84
CA CYS A 445 -39.29 -32.31 -49.05
C CYS A 445 -39.71 -31.71 -47.70
N SER A 446 -39.02 -32.09 -46.63
CA SER A 446 -39.20 -31.48 -45.30
C SER A 446 -37.87 -31.31 -44.58
N ASP A 447 -37.69 -30.18 -43.90
CA ASP A 447 -36.50 -29.93 -43.07
C ASP A 447 -36.68 -30.64 -41.71
N ILE A 448 -36.07 -31.82 -41.57
CA ILE A 448 -36.21 -32.69 -40.39
C ILE A 448 -34.85 -33.28 -40.01
N GLU A 449 -34.75 -33.96 -38.87
CA GLU A 449 -33.50 -34.61 -38.45
C GLU A 449 -33.12 -35.78 -39.37
N ALA A 450 -31.82 -36.05 -39.51
CA ALA A 450 -31.29 -37.15 -40.32
C ALA A 450 -31.91 -38.53 -39.98
N SER A 451 -32.15 -38.78 -38.69
CA SER A 451 -32.74 -40.03 -38.18
C SER A 451 -34.23 -40.17 -38.56
N ALA A 452 -35.00 -39.08 -38.47
CA ALA A 452 -36.40 -39.01 -38.88
C ALA A 452 -36.52 -39.14 -40.40
N CYS A 453 -35.59 -38.54 -41.15
CA CYS A 453 -35.51 -38.67 -42.60
C CYS A 453 -35.28 -40.12 -43.03
N ALA A 454 -34.29 -40.79 -42.43
CA ALA A 454 -34.01 -42.20 -42.70
C ALA A 454 -35.21 -43.11 -42.32
N SER A 455 -35.87 -42.83 -41.19
CA SER A 455 -37.02 -43.60 -40.72
C SER A 455 -38.25 -43.43 -41.62
N GLY A 456 -38.42 -42.24 -42.23
CA GLY A 456 -39.46 -41.95 -43.21
C GLY A 456 -39.14 -42.42 -44.63
N GLY A 457 -38.00 -43.08 -44.85
CA GLY A 457 -37.58 -43.54 -46.18
C GLY A 457 -37.12 -42.42 -47.13
N GLY A 458 -36.79 -41.25 -46.58
CA GLY A 458 -36.26 -40.11 -47.34
C GLY A 458 -34.73 -40.11 -47.44
N THR A 459 -34.21 -39.28 -48.34
CA THR A 459 -32.77 -39.06 -48.51
C THR A 459 -32.37 -37.73 -47.88
N TYR A 460 -31.55 -37.79 -46.83
CA TYR A 460 -31.09 -36.62 -46.09
C TYR A 460 -29.98 -35.89 -46.85
N GLN A 461 -30.11 -34.57 -47.01
CA GLN A 461 -29.20 -33.74 -47.81
C GLN A 461 -28.04 -33.14 -47.00
N GLY A 462 -27.98 -33.41 -45.69
CA GLY A 462 -26.97 -32.88 -44.78
C GLY A 462 -27.48 -31.71 -43.94
N ASP A 463 -26.78 -31.46 -42.84
CA ASP A 463 -27.16 -30.45 -41.85
C ASP A 463 -27.16 -29.04 -42.46
N GLY A 464 -28.25 -28.29 -42.28
CA GLY A 464 -28.41 -26.93 -42.80
C GLY A 464 -28.70 -26.82 -44.30
N ALA A 465 -28.77 -27.93 -45.05
CA ALA A 465 -29.33 -27.93 -46.40
C ALA A 465 -30.84 -27.73 -46.27
N MET A 466 -31.45 -26.74 -46.94
CA MET A 466 -32.90 -26.52 -46.87
C MET A 466 -33.59 -27.14 -48.08
N CYS A 467 -34.81 -27.63 -47.88
CA CYS A 467 -35.69 -28.02 -48.98
C CYS A 467 -35.93 -26.86 -49.95
N ALA A 468 -35.77 -27.10 -51.25
CA ALA A 468 -35.92 -26.12 -52.32
C ALA A 468 -36.95 -26.54 -53.37
#